data_AF-A0A1R3RGE8-F1
#
_entry.id   AF-A0A1R3RGE8-F1
#
_cell.length_a   1.000
_cell.length_b   1.000
_cell.length_c   1.000
_cell.angle_alpha   90.00
_cell.angle_beta   90.00
_cell.angle_gamma   90.00
#
_symmetry.space_group_name_H-M   'P 1'
#
loop_
_entity.id
_entity.type
_entity.pdbx_description
1 polymer ?
#
loop_
_entity_poly.entity_id
_entity_poly.type
_entity_poly.pdbx_seq_one_letter_code
_entity_poly.pdbx_strand_id
1 'polypeptide(L)'
;MKIFVLTGPGYDDCRYEVPVEVDLIESGYQGSPRDLFTNRRLLTVNTRTGVKTIYGIELFYLLRGKMAAFASRASPHDLHDVQHLLRTYGEEVRGFVERLDPEAVSAFLDVVAPGSLPRWRGFFGR
;
A
#
# COMPACT_ATOMS: atom_id res chain seq x y z
N MET A 1 5.42 -2.57 16.99
CA MET A 1 5.04 -1.98 18.29
C MET A 1 3.63 -1.45 18.13
N LYS A 2 2.69 -1.88 18.97
CA LYS A 2 1.29 -1.44 18.90
C LYS A 2 1.12 -0.20 19.77
N ILE A 3 0.61 0.88 19.19
CA ILE A 3 0.30 2.12 19.91
C ILE A 3 -1.20 2.35 19.78
N PHE A 4 -1.84 2.69 20.90
CA PHE A 4 -3.22 3.16 20.89
C PHE A 4 -3.19 4.68 20.88
N VAL A 5 -3.82 5.27 19.87
CA VAL A 5 -3.98 6.73 19.76
C VAL A 5 -5.38 7.11 20.19
N LEU A 6 -5.47 8.16 21.00
CA LEU A 6 -6.74 8.80 21.32
C LEU A 6 -7.14 9.68 20.13
N THR A 7 -8.28 9.37 19.53
CA THR A 7 -8.92 10.19 18.48
C THR A 7 -10.42 10.27 18.79
N GLY A 8 -11.03 11.44 18.61
CA GLY A 8 -12.41 11.67 19.03
C GLY A 8 -12.72 13.13 19.41
N PRO A 9 -13.91 13.38 20.00
CA PRO A 9 -14.37 14.71 20.38
C PRO A 9 -13.36 15.41 21.28
N GLY A 10 -12.80 16.53 20.82
CA GLY A 10 -11.80 17.33 21.56
C GLY A 10 -10.44 17.46 20.87
N TYR A 11 -10.13 16.60 19.90
CA TYR A 11 -8.93 16.71 19.06
C TYR A 11 -9.29 16.95 17.59
N ASP A 12 -10.25 16.19 17.09
CA ASP A 12 -10.77 16.25 15.72
C ASP A 12 -12.28 16.38 15.86
N ASP A 13 -12.94 17.27 15.11
CA ASP A 13 -14.37 17.65 15.22
C ASP A 13 -15.35 16.47 14.99
N CYS A 14 -15.31 15.50 15.89
CA CYS A 14 -15.90 14.18 15.83
C CYS A 14 -16.90 14.03 16.97
N ARG A 15 -18.04 13.37 16.71
CA ARG A 15 -19.13 13.23 17.71
C ARG A 15 -18.96 12.05 18.67
N TYR A 16 -18.09 11.09 18.33
CA TYR A 16 -17.91 9.86 19.11
C TYR A 16 -16.42 9.49 19.14
N GLU A 17 -15.97 8.97 20.27
CA GLU A 17 -14.65 8.38 20.45
C GLU A 17 -14.67 6.92 19.99
N VAL A 18 -13.65 6.50 19.26
CA VAL A 18 -13.50 5.11 18.80
C VAL A 18 -12.04 4.71 19.02
N PRO A 19 -11.76 3.56 19.67
CA PRO A 19 -10.39 3.06 19.78
C PRO A 19 -9.88 2.67 18.39
N VAL A 20 -8.75 3.24 17.98
CA VAL A 20 -8.07 2.91 16.72
C VAL A 20 -6.73 2.25 17.05
N GLU A 21 -6.54 1.03 16.54
CA GLU A 21 -5.25 0.35 16.58
C GLU A 21 -4.33 0.94 15.52
N VAL A 22 -3.13 1.34 15.92
CA VAL A 22 -2.11 1.89 15.01
C VAL A 22 -0.81 1.12 15.17
N ASP A 23 -0.29 0.66 14.04
CA ASP A 23 1.07 0.15 13.92
C ASP A 23 2.00 1.27 13.44
N LEU A 24 3.08 1.51 14.20
CA LEU A 24 4.11 2.46 13.82
C LEU A 24 5.26 1.72 13.12
N ILE A 25 5.59 2.17 11.91
CA ILE A 25 6.74 1.70 11.14
C ILE A 25 7.76 2.84 11.08
N GLU A 26 8.98 2.57 11.52
CA GLU A 26 10.07 3.53 11.45
C GLU A 26 10.47 3.83 9.99
N SER A 27 10.81 5.08 9.71
CA SER A 27 11.27 5.50 8.39
C SER A 27 12.54 4.76 7.99
N GLY A 28 12.56 4.19 6.78
CA GLY A 28 13.66 3.34 6.30
C GLY A 28 13.61 1.88 6.74
N TYR A 29 12.72 1.50 7.67
CA TYR A 29 12.56 0.12 8.10
C TYR A 29 11.84 -0.72 7.03
N GLN A 30 12.38 -1.91 6.74
CA GLN A 30 11.80 -2.87 5.77
C GLN A 30 11.43 -2.25 4.41
N GLY A 31 12.25 -1.33 3.92
CA GLY A 31 12.03 -0.68 2.63
C GLY A 31 10.96 0.41 2.62
N SER A 32 10.50 0.86 3.80
CA SER A 32 9.73 2.10 3.95
C SER A 32 10.55 3.32 3.52
N PRO A 33 9.90 4.44 3.13
CA PRO A 33 10.62 5.64 2.76
C PRO A 33 11.38 6.24 3.96
N ARG A 34 12.62 6.69 3.72
CA ARG A 34 13.40 7.42 4.73
C ARG A 34 12.92 8.87 4.88
N ASP A 35 12.64 9.52 3.75
CA ASP A 35 12.09 10.87 3.71
C ASP A 35 10.60 10.83 3.37
N LEU A 36 9.74 11.02 4.37
CA LEU A 36 8.29 11.00 4.18
C LEU A 36 7.79 12.21 3.41
N PHE A 37 8.48 13.35 3.44
CA PHE A 37 7.98 14.59 2.84
C PHE A 37 7.97 14.51 1.30
N THR A 38 9.00 13.87 0.75
CA THR A 38 9.16 13.65 -0.71
C THR A 38 8.55 12.34 -1.20
N ASN A 39 8.16 11.43 -0.29
CA ASN A 39 7.59 10.12 -0.62
C ASN A 39 6.18 9.96 -0.03
N ARG A 40 5.39 11.03 -0.08
CA ARG A 40 3.96 11.05 0.27
C ARG A 40 3.13 11.65 -0.86
N ARG A 41 1.88 11.19 -0.94
CA ARG A 41 0.83 11.76 -1.78
C ARG A 41 -0.32 12.28 -0.94
N LEU A 42 -0.96 13.34 -1.41
CA LEU A 42 -2.20 13.84 -0.82
C LEU A 42 -3.38 13.00 -1.35
N LEU A 43 -4.13 12.39 -0.44
CA LEU A 43 -5.33 11.63 -0.74
C LEU A 43 -6.55 12.44 -0.30
N THR A 44 -7.56 12.48 -1.15
CA THR A 44 -8.83 13.14 -0.86
C THR A 44 -9.88 12.09 -0.53
N VAL A 45 -10.50 12.20 0.65
CA VAL A 45 -11.47 11.24 1.15
C VAL A 45 -12.77 11.96 1.46
N ASN A 46 -13.88 11.43 0.93
CA ASN A 46 -15.22 11.88 1.29
C ASN A 46 -15.60 11.29 2.63
N THR A 47 -15.79 12.14 3.63
CA THR A 47 -16.26 11.73 4.96
C THR A 47 -17.67 12.25 5.21
N ARG A 48 -18.31 11.79 6.30
CA ARG A 48 -19.63 12.30 6.71
C ARG A 48 -19.62 13.78 7.08
N THR A 49 -18.45 14.35 7.41
CA THR A 49 -18.27 15.78 7.74
C THR A 49 -17.68 16.57 6.59
N GLY A 50 -17.70 16.01 5.37
CA GLY A 50 -17.21 16.64 4.16
C GLY A 50 -15.90 16.03 3.64
N VAL A 51 -15.37 16.67 2.61
CA VAL A 51 -14.12 16.27 1.96
C VAL A 51 -12.94 16.56 2.89
N LYS A 52 -12.10 15.57 3.14
CA LYS A 52 -10.87 15.69 3.93
C LYS A 52 -9.66 15.29 3.09
N THR A 53 -8.51 15.86 3.40
CA THR A 53 -7.24 15.48 2.78
C THR A 53 -6.34 14.82 3.81
N ILE A 54 -5.72 13.72 3.43
CA ILE A 54 -4.78 12.96 4.27
C ILE A 54 -3.50 12.69 3.47
N TYR A 55 -2.36 12.63 4.15
CA TYR A 55 -1.13 12.18 3.52
C TYR A 55 -1.08 10.65 3.54
N GLY A 56 -1.00 10.04 2.37
CA GLY A 56 -0.65 8.63 2.19
C GLY A 56 0.80 8.49 1.74
N ILE A 57 1.39 7.32 1.96
CA ILE A 57 2.71 7.01 1.37
C ILE A 57 2.60 6.93 -0.16
N GLU A 58 3.70 7.23 -0.85
CA GLU A 58 3.76 7.09 -2.31
C GLU A 58 3.49 5.66 -2.79
N LEU A 59 2.90 5.54 -3.98
CA LEU A 59 2.38 4.27 -4.51
C LEU A 59 3.47 3.20 -4.63
N PHE A 60 4.68 3.60 -5.04
CA PHE A 60 5.83 2.70 -5.12
C PHE A 60 6.10 1.98 -3.78
N TYR A 61 6.13 2.72 -2.67
CA TYR A 61 6.41 2.14 -1.35
C TYR A 61 5.24 1.29 -0.85
N LEU A 62 4.01 1.71 -1.12
CA LEU A 62 2.82 0.94 -0.78
C LEU A 62 2.83 -0.43 -1.48
N LEU A 63 3.02 -0.43 -2.81
CA LEU A 63 3.05 -1.66 -3.60
C LEU A 63 4.23 -2.55 -3.20
N ARG A 64 5.42 -1.97 -3.06
CA ARG A 64 6.62 -2.70 -2.62
C ARG A 64 6.39 -3.39 -1.28
N GLY A 65 5.86 -2.68 -0.29
CA GLY A 65 5.59 -3.24 1.03
C GLY A 65 4.57 -4.38 0.98
N LYS A 66 3.50 -4.22 0.18
CA LYS A 66 2.48 -5.25 -0.01
C LYS A 66 3.02 -6.49 -0.72
N MET A 67 3.85 -6.32 -1.74
CA MET A 67 4.47 -7.44 -2.45
C MET A 67 5.49 -8.19 -1.56
N ALA A 68 6.29 -7.48 -0.76
CA ALA A 68 7.22 -8.11 0.19
C ALA A 68 6.48 -8.86 1.31
N ALA A 69 5.41 -8.28 1.84
CA ALA A 69 4.55 -8.95 2.81
C ALA A 69 3.89 -10.19 2.17
N PHE A 70 3.40 -10.09 0.95
CA PHE A 70 2.85 -11.23 0.24
C PHE A 70 3.91 -12.34 0.03
N ALA A 71 5.11 -12.01 -0.43
CA ALA A 71 6.19 -12.97 -0.67
C ALA A 71 6.64 -13.68 0.61
N SER A 72 6.63 -12.99 1.76
CA SER A 72 7.11 -13.56 3.02
C SER A 72 6.10 -14.46 3.74
N ARG A 73 4.80 -14.12 3.70
CA ARG A 73 3.76 -14.83 4.47
C ARG A 73 2.60 -15.39 3.65
N ALA A 74 2.63 -15.26 2.32
CA ALA A 74 1.59 -15.73 1.40
C ALA A 74 0.15 -15.31 1.81
N SER A 75 0.00 -14.11 2.38
CA SER A 75 -1.28 -13.62 2.89
C SER A 75 -2.26 -13.33 1.74
N PRO A 76 -3.48 -13.94 1.73
CA PRO A 76 -4.49 -13.66 0.70
C PRO A 76 -4.91 -12.19 0.64
N HIS A 77 -4.89 -11.48 1.78
CA HIS A 77 -5.23 -10.06 1.83
C HIS A 77 -4.19 -9.21 1.10
N ASP A 78 -2.89 -9.51 1.27
CA ASP A 78 -1.83 -8.77 0.59
C ASP A 78 -1.87 -9.06 -0.92
N LEU A 79 -2.22 -10.28 -1.34
CA LEU A 79 -2.45 -10.59 -2.76
C LEU A 79 -3.59 -9.76 -3.35
N HIS A 80 -4.73 -9.68 -2.64
CA HIS A 80 -5.87 -8.89 -3.10
C HIS A 80 -5.50 -7.40 -3.23
N ASP A 81 -4.77 -6.87 -2.26
CA ASP A 81 -4.30 -5.48 -2.29
C ASP A 81 -3.33 -5.23 -3.45
N VAL A 82 -2.37 -6.13 -3.70
CA VAL A 82 -1.48 -6.04 -4.87
C VAL A 82 -2.28 -6.05 -6.17
N GLN A 83 -3.22 -6.99 -6.33
CA GLN A 83 -4.06 -7.04 -7.52
C GLN A 83 -4.91 -5.77 -7.70
N HIS A 84 -5.44 -5.22 -6.60
CA HIS A 84 -6.17 -3.98 -6.63
C HIS A 84 -5.27 -2.82 -7.08
N LEU A 85 -4.11 -2.64 -6.47
CA LEU A 85 -3.17 -1.57 -6.82
C LEU A 85 -2.72 -1.65 -8.29
N LEU A 86 -2.40 -2.85 -8.78
CA LEU A 86 -2.00 -3.06 -10.17
C LEU A 86 -3.12 -2.79 -11.18
N ARG A 87 -4.38 -3.09 -10.83
CA ARG A 87 -5.54 -2.83 -11.69
C ARG A 87 -5.94 -1.36 -11.70
N THR A 88 -5.92 -0.72 -10.53
CA THR A 88 -6.36 0.66 -10.35
C THR A 88 -5.31 1.67 -10.81
N TYR A 89 -4.03 1.41 -10.53
CA TYR A 89 -2.93 2.34 -10.76
C TYR A 89 -1.88 1.81 -11.75
N GLY A 90 -2.27 0.88 -12.64
CA GLY A 90 -1.35 0.16 -13.52
C GLY A 90 -0.41 1.06 -14.32
N GLU A 91 -0.90 2.18 -14.87
CA GLU A 91 -0.08 3.13 -15.64
C GLU A 91 0.99 3.82 -14.78
N GLU A 92 0.64 4.23 -13.56
CA GLU A 92 1.59 4.82 -12.60
C GLU A 92 2.64 3.77 -12.18
N VAL A 93 2.19 2.53 -11.94
CA VAL A 93 3.07 1.40 -11.58
C VAL A 93 4.05 1.06 -12.68
N ARG A 94 3.66 1.11 -13.97
CA ARG A 94 4.58 0.88 -15.09
C ARG A 94 5.79 1.80 -15.03
N GLY A 95 5.63 3.03 -14.56
CA GLY A 95 6.72 4.01 -14.41
C GLY A 95 7.81 3.62 -13.40
N PHE A 96 7.55 2.61 -12.54
CA PHE A 96 8.53 2.14 -11.56
C PHE A 96 8.60 0.61 -11.45
N VAL A 97 8.05 -0.13 -12.40
CA VAL A 97 7.94 -1.59 -12.33
C VAL A 97 9.31 -2.28 -12.22
N GLU A 98 10.32 -1.74 -12.89
CA GLU A 98 11.71 -2.24 -12.88
C GLU A 98 12.39 -2.08 -11.52
N ARG A 99 11.86 -1.21 -10.65
CA ARG A 99 12.38 -0.97 -9.29
C ARG A 99 11.76 -1.90 -8.25
N LEU A 100 10.77 -2.70 -8.64
CA LEU A 100 10.15 -3.69 -7.75
C LEU A 100 11.10 -4.87 -7.54
N ASP A 101 11.00 -5.49 -6.36
CA ASP A 101 11.83 -6.63 -5.99
C ASP A 101 11.55 -7.82 -6.95
N PRO A 102 12.57 -8.32 -7.67
CA PRO A 102 12.40 -9.42 -8.61
C PRO A 102 11.83 -10.69 -7.99
N GLU A 103 12.14 -10.99 -6.73
CA GLU A 103 11.67 -12.18 -6.03
C GLU A 103 10.19 -12.04 -5.66
N ALA A 104 9.80 -10.85 -5.18
CA ALA A 104 8.41 -10.57 -4.85
C ALA A 104 7.51 -10.58 -6.10
N VAL A 105 8.03 -10.12 -7.24
CA VAL A 105 7.35 -10.23 -8.55
C VAL A 105 7.17 -11.70 -8.94
N SER A 106 8.21 -12.53 -8.77
CA SER A 106 8.10 -13.97 -9.07
C SER A 106 7.04 -14.64 -8.21
N ALA A 107 7.08 -14.40 -6.89
CA ALA A 107 6.10 -14.95 -5.95
C ALA A 107 4.66 -14.58 -6.34
N PHE A 108 4.43 -13.34 -6.79
CA PHE A 108 3.13 -12.92 -7.32
C PHE A 108 2.76 -13.68 -8.60
N LEU A 109 3.68 -13.81 -9.55
CA LEU A 109 3.45 -14.51 -10.81
C LEU A 109 3.17 -16.02 -10.63
N ASP A 110 3.70 -16.63 -9.58
CA ASP A 110 3.51 -18.06 -9.29
C ASP A 110 2.09 -18.38 -8.80
N VAL A 111 1.36 -17.40 -8.26
CA VAL A 111 0.02 -17.60 -7.69
C VAL A 111 -1.12 -17.06 -8.56
N VAL A 112 -0.83 -16.26 -9.59
CA VAL A 112 -1.87 -15.75 -10.48
C VAL A 112 -2.44 -16.88 -11.35
N ALA A 113 -3.73 -16.79 -11.64
CA ALA A 113 -4.40 -17.79 -12.47
C ALA A 113 -3.71 -17.93 -13.83
N PRO A 114 -3.52 -19.15 -14.38
CA PRO A 114 -2.79 -19.38 -15.64
C PRO A 114 -3.28 -18.51 -16.81
N GLY A 115 -4.58 -18.26 -16.92
CA GLY A 115 -5.15 -17.39 -17.96
C GLY A 115 -4.76 -15.91 -17.85
N SER A 116 -4.35 -15.44 -16.67
CA SER A 116 -3.89 -14.07 -16.44
C SER A 116 -2.35 -13.92 -16.47
N LEU A 117 -1.62 -15.04 -16.46
CA LEU A 117 -0.16 -15.06 -16.40
C LEU A 117 0.52 -14.32 -17.58
N PRO A 118 0.10 -14.49 -18.86
CA PRO A 118 0.73 -13.76 -19.97
C PRO A 118 0.60 -12.24 -19.84
N ARG A 119 -0.57 -11.78 -19.37
CA ARG A 119 -0.81 -10.36 -19.12
C ARG A 119 0.14 -9.81 -18.06
N TRP A 120 0.27 -10.52 -16.93
CA TRP A 120 1.11 -10.05 -15.84
C TRP A 120 2.60 -10.15 -16.17
N ARG A 121 3.04 -11.19 -16.87
CA ARG A 121 4.42 -11.27 -17.38
C ARG A 121 4.76 -10.10 -18.30
N GLY A 122 3.89 -9.80 -19.26
CA GLY A 122 4.05 -8.61 -20.11
C GLY A 122 4.02 -7.29 -19.35
N PHE A 123 3.21 -7.18 -18.29
CA PHE A 123 3.18 -6.01 -17.41
C PHE A 123 4.50 -5.81 -16.66
N PHE A 124 5.11 -6.88 -16.17
CA PHE A 124 6.37 -6.84 -15.42
C PHE A 124 7.64 -6.97 -16.30
N GLY A 125 7.50 -7.08 -17.62
CA GLY A 125 8.62 -7.27 -18.54
C GLY A 125 9.36 -8.60 -18.38
N ARG A 126 8.63 -9.67 -18.01
CA ARG A 126 9.15 -11.02 -17.73
C ARG A 126 8.77 -12.03 -18.81
#